data_AF-A0AAD7UJ14-F1
#
_entry.id   AF-A0AAD7UJ14-F1
#
_cell.length_a   1.000
_cell.length_b   1.000
_cell.length_c   1.000
_cell.angle_alpha   90.00
_cell.angle_beta   90.00
_cell.angle_gamma   90.00
#
_symmetry.space_group_name_H-M   'P 1'
#
loop_
_entity.id
_entity.type
_entity.pdbx_description
1 polymer ?
#
loop_
_entity_poly.entity_id
_entity_poly.type
_entity_poly.pdbx_seq_one_letter_code
_entity_poly.pdbx_strand_id
1 'polypeptide(L)'
;MAQRSVKKVMTQPINLIFRFLQSRTRIQIWLYENTTMRIEGRIIGFDEYMNVVLDDAEEINMKTKERKALDRILLKGDTITLMQTAPPK
;
A
#
# COMPACT_ATOMS: atom_id res chain seq x y z
N MET A 1 24.35 -26.91 -5.61
CA MET A 1 24.10 -25.45 -5.60
C MET A 1 23.55 -25.10 -4.23
N ALA A 2 24.31 -24.37 -3.41
CA ALA A 2 23.89 -24.06 -2.04
C ALA A 2 22.72 -23.06 -2.08
N GLN A 3 21.59 -23.44 -1.50
CA GLN A 3 20.42 -22.58 -1.32
C GLN A 3 20.84 -21.42 -0.40
N ARG A 4 21.04 -20.23 -1.00
CA ARG A 4 21.43 -19.01 -0.29
C ARG A 4 20.31 -18.67 0.70
N SER A 5 20.50 -18.97 1.98
CA SER A 5 19.54 -18.61 3.01
C SER A 5 19.48 -17.09 3.07
N VAL A 6 18.36 -16.52 2.64
CA VAL A 6 18.12 -15.09 2.77
C VAL A 6 17.93 -14.85 4.26
N LYS A 7 18.96 -14.31 4.94
CA LYS A 7 18.79 -13.79 6.30
C LYS A 7 17.66 -12.75 6.24
N LYS A 8 16.54 -13.05 6.90
CA LYS A 8 15.41 -12.13 6.99
C LYS A 8 15.88 -10.89 7.74
N VAL A 9 16.16 -9.83 7.00
CA VAL A 9 16.54 -8.55 7.59
C VAL A 9 15.33 -8.04 8.36
N MET A 10 15.46 -7.94 9.68
CA MET A 10 14.44 -7.35 10.54
C MET A 10 14.51 -5.83 10.37
N THR A 11 13.66 -5.29 9.51
CA THR A 11 13.56 -3.84 9.28
C THR A 11 12.42 -3.25 10.09
N GLN A 12 12.61 -2.05 10.63
CA GLN A 12 11.50 -1.31 11.24
C GLN A 12 10.41 -1.04 10.19
N PRO A 13 9.11 -1.07 10.56
CA PRO A 13 8.01 -0.84 9.62
C PRO A 13 8.10 0.49 8.88
N ILE A 14 8.59 1.54 9.54
CA ILE A 14 8.78 2.85 8.92
C ILE A 14 9.74 2.79 7.73
N ASN A 15 10.79 1.95 7.82
CA ASN A 15 11.74 1.77 6.72
C ASN A 15 11.07 1.09 5.51
N LEU A 16 10.04 0.26 5.73
CA LEU A 16 9.27 -0.34 4.65
C LEU A 16 8.42 0.71 3.93
N ILE A 17 7.78 1.62 4.67
CA ILE A 17 7.02 2.74 4.09
C ILE A 17 7.96 3.67 3.31
N PHE A 18 9.12 4.00 3.87
CA PHE A 18 10.16 4.76 3.15
C PHE A 18 10.60 4.07 1.86
N ARG A 19 10.77 2.74 1.88
CA ARG A 19 11.09 1.98 0.68
C ARG A 19 9.98 2.06 -0.37
N PHE A 20 8.71 1.98 0.01
CA PHE A 20 7.59 2.13 -0.92
C PHE A 20 7.55 3.54 -1.55
N LEU A 21 7.79 4.58 -0.74
CA LEU A 21 7.91 5.97 -1.19
C LEU A 21 9.07 6.16 -2.19
N GLN A 22 10.29 5.71 -1.83
CA GLN A 22 11.48 5.87 -2.68
C GLN A 22 11.39 5.08 -3.99
N SER A 23 10.89 3.85 -3.94
CA SER A 23 10.76 2.99 -5.12
C SER A 23 9.58 3.35 -6.02
N ARG A 24 8.68 4.24 -5.56
CA ARG A 24 7.39 4.54 -6.22
C ARG A 24 6.63 3.28 -6.59
N THR A 25 6.77 2.24 -5.76
CA THR A 25 6.11 0.97 -5.95
C THR A 25 4.61 1.16 -5.74
N ARG A 26 3.80 0.55 -6.60
CA ARG A 26 2.36 0.53 -6.41
C ARG A 26 2.02 -0.41 -5.26
N ILE A 27 1.30 0.11 -4.28
CA ILE A 27 0.88 -0.64 -3.10
C ILE A 27 -0.63 -0.84 -3.11
N GLN A 28 -1.07 -1.88 -2.42
CA GLN A 28 -2.47 -2.16 -2.11
C GLN A 28 -2.66 -2.02 -0.60
N ILE A 29 -3.67 -1.25 -0.21
CA ILE A 29 -4.04 -0.96 1.15
C ILE A 29 -5.39 -1.61 1.45
N TRP A 30 -5.43 -2.34 2.55
CA TRP A 30 -6.64 -2.93 3.08
C TRP A 30 -7.26 -1.96 4.07
N LEU A 31 -8.56 -1.72 3.90
CA LEU A 31 -9.29 -0.79 4.75
C LEU A 31 -9.78 -1.50 6.02
N TYR A 32 -9.76 -0.76 7.12
CA TYR A 32 -10.37 -1.18 8.38
C TYR A 32 -11.89 -1.30 8.20
N GLU A 33 -12.49 -2.36 8.75
CA GLU A 33 -13.90 -2.77 8.64
C GLU A 33 -14.43 -3.07 7.22
N ASN A 34 -13.83 -2.52 6.16
CA ASN A 34 -14.27 -2.74 4.79
C ASN A 34 -13.41 -3.77 4.06
N THR A 35 -13.85 -5.03 4.09
CA THR A 35 -13.20 -6.15 3.38
C THR A 35 -13.51 -6.19 1.89
N THR A 36 -14.53 -5.45 1.44
CA THR A 36 -14.99 -5.48 0.05
C THR A 36 -14.20 -4.55 -0.85
N MET A 37 -13.59 -3.51 -0.29
CA MET A 37 -12.87 -2.49 -1.06
C MET A 37 -11.41 -2.45 -0.64
N ARG A 38 -10.54 -2.23 -1.61
CA ARG A 38 -9.11 -2.00 -1.40
C ARG A 38 -8.67 -0.78 -2.19
N ILE A 39 -7.72 -0.04 -1.66
CA ILE A 39 -7.14 1.11 -2.35
C ILE A 39 -5.78 0.71 -2.90
N GLU A 40 -5.56 0.89 -4.20
CA GLU A 40 -4.25 0.77 -4.81
C GLU A 40 -3.72 2.15 -5.19
N GLY A 41 -2.42 2.39 -5.01
CA GLY A 41 -1.83 3.67 -5.36
C GLY A 41 -0.32 3.69 -5.13
N ARG A 42 0.30 4.83 -5.42
CA ARG A 42 1.72 5.08 -5.13
C ARG A 42 1.83 6.10 -4.01
N ILE A 43 2.56 5.77 -2.95
CA ILE A 43 2.79 6.73 -1.86
C ILE A 43 3.66 7.88 -2.37
N ILE A 44 3.22 9.11 -2.15
CA ILE A 44 4.01 10.33 -2.41
C ILE A 44 4.38 11.08 -1.13
N GLY A 45 3.72 10.77 -0.01
CA GLY A 45 4.05 11.32 1.30
C GLY A 45 3.30 10.59 2.41
N PHE A 46 3.83 10.66 3.63
CA PHE A 46 3.16 10.17 4.84
C PHE A 46 3.57 11.01 6.05
N ASP A 47 2.80 10.93 7.14
CA ASP A 47 3.06 11.63 8.40
C ASP A 47 3.25 10.68 9.61
N GLU A 48 3.40 11.23 10.81
CA GLU A 48 3.57 10.48 12.06
C GLU A 48 2.35 9.63 12.45
N TYR A 49 1.17 9.97 11.93
CA TYR A 49 -0.09 9.25 12.17
C TYR A 49 -0.37 8.21 11.08
N MET A 50 0.57 8.01 10.16
CA MET A 50 0.42 7.14 8.99
C MET A 50 -0.71 7.58 8.05
N ASN A 51 -1.11 8.86 8.06
CA ASN A 51 -1.88 9.40 6.95
C ASN A 51 -0.98 9.35 5.71
N VAL A 52 -1.49 8.78 4.62
CA VAL A 52 -0.71 8.60 3.39
C VAL A 52 -1.35 9.37 2.25
N VAL A 53 -0.53 10.10 1.51
CA VAL A 53 -0.95 10.69 0.25
C VAL A 53 -0.61 9.71 -0.87
N LEU A 54 -1.62 9.32 -1.63
CA LEU A 54 -1.50 8.40 -2.75
C LEU A 54 -1.71 9.16 -4.06
N ASP A 55 -0.87 8.83 -5.05
CA ASP A 55 -0.99 9.24 -6.45
C ASP A 55 -1.37 8.01 -7.29
N ASP A 56 -1.98 8.22 -8.46
CA ASP A 56 -2.55 7.16 -9.32
C ASP A 56 -3.45 6.18 -8.53
N ALA A 57 -4.23 6.73 -7.60
CA ALA A 57 -5.07 5.95 -6.70
C ALA A 57 -6.27 5.35 -7.45
N GLU A 58 -6.51 4.07 -7.22
CA GLU A 58 -7.66 3.31 -7.71
C GLU A 58 -8.34 2.62 -6.53
N GLU A 59 -9.66 2.73 -6.46
CA GLU A 59 -10.48 1.89 -5.60
C GLU A 59 -10.82 0.59 -6.33
N ILE A 60 -10.64 -0.54 -5.65
CA ILE A 60 -10.86 -1.87 -6.19
C ILE A 60 -11.94 -2.56 -5.38
N ASN A 61 -13.03 -2.89 -6.05
CA ASN A 61 -14.04 -3.74 -5.46
C ASN A 61 -13.61 -5.21 -5.60
N MET A 62 -13.38 -5.88 -4.48
CA MET A 62 -12.91 -7.27 -4.43
C MET A 62 -13.95 -8.27 -4.97
N LYS A 63 -15.23 -7.92 -4.99
CA LYS A 63 -16.32 -8.78 -5.50
C LYS A 63 -16.47 -8.68 -7.02
N THR A 64 -16.56 -7.45 -7.53
CA THR A 64 -16.79 -7.20 -8.97
C THR A 64 -15.49 -7.06 -9.76
N LYS A 65 -14.35 -6.90 -9.09
CA LYS A 65 -13.04 -6.54 -9.67
C LYS A 65 -13.05 -5.22 -10.45
N GLU A 66 -14.07 -4.40 -10.23
CA GLU A 66 -14.17 -3.07 -10.81
C GLU A 66 -13.11 -2.16 -10.19
N ARG A 67 -12.46 -1.36 -11.04
CA ARG A 67 -11.46 -0.38 -10.66
C ARG A 67 -12.01 1.02 -10.93
N LYS A 68 -12.06 1.86 -9.91
CA LYS A 68 -12.48 3.25 -10.02
C LYS A 68 -11.29 4.17 -9.78
N ALA A 69 -10.98 5.04 -10.74
CA ALA A 69 -9.91 6.02 -10.58
C ALA A 69 -10.30 7.10 -9.57
N LEU A 70 -9.39 7.37 -8.63
CA LEU A 70 -9.49 8.43 -7.62
C LEU A 70 -8.37 9.48 -7.76
N ASP A 71 -7.37 9.20 -8.61
CA ASP A 71 -6.18 10.03 -8.85
C ASP A 71 -5.38 10.33 -7.58
N ARG A 72 -5.49 11.53 -7.03
CA ARG A 72 -4.73 11.94 -5.84
C ARG A 72 -5.64 12.05 -4.64
N ILE A 73 -5.36 11.25 -3.62
CA ILE A 73 -6.12 11.22 -2.38
C ILE A 73 -5.22 11.25 -1.16
N LEU A 74 -5.76 11.75 -0.05
CA LEU A 74 -5.21 11.58 1.29
C LEU A 74 -6.02 10.51 2.00
N LEU A 75 -5.38 9.40 2.36
CA LEU A 75 -5.97 8.32 3.13
C LEU A 75 -5.57 8.48 4.60
N LYS A 76 -6.56 8.43 5.49
CA LYS A 76 -6.31 8.54 6.93
C LYS A 76 -5.69 7.25 7.49
N GLY A 77 -4.72 7.38 8.38
CA GLY A 77 -3.96 6.25 8.93
C GLY A 77 -4.80 5.28 9.77
N ASP A 78 -5.88 5.77 10.40
CA ASP A 78 -6.84 4.95 11.16
C ASP A 78 -7.60 3.93 10.28
N THR A 79 -7.77 4.23 9.00
CA THR A 79 -8.42 3.32 8.04
C THR A 79 -7.49 2.21 7.52
N ILE A 80 -6.20 2.23 7.84
CA ILE A 80 -5.22 1.29 7.27
C ILE A 80 -5.13 0.03 8.15
N THR A 81 -5.50 -1.12 7.59
CA THR A 81 -5.30 -2.43 8.23
C THR A 81 -3.99 -3.09 7.80
N LEU A 82 -3.71 -3.09 6.50
CA LEU A 82 -2.53 -3.76 5.93
C LEU A 82 -2.06 -3.02 4.68
N MET A 83 -0.74 -2.88 4.54
CA MET A 83 -0.09 -2.38 3.32
C MET A 83 0.78 -3.48 2.71
N GLN A 84 0.57 -3.75 1.42
CA GLN A 84 1.37 -4.70 0.67
C GLN A 84 1.70 -4.16 -0.72
N THR A 85 2.71 -4.71 -1.37
CA THR A 85 2.94 -4.46 -2.80
C THR A 85 1.73 -4.93 -3.59
N ALA A 86 1.22 -4.08 -4.48
CA ALA A 86 0.09 -4.45 -5.32
C ALA A 86 0.50 -5.61 -6.25
N PRO A 87 -0.39 -6.60 -6.48
CA PRO A 87 -0.14 -7.60 -7.50
C PRO A 87 0.05 -6.93 -8.87
N PRO A 88 0.88 -7.50 -9.76
CA PRO A 88 1.04 -7.00 -11.12
C PRO A 88 -0.33 -6.95 -11.82
N LYS A 89 -0.57 -5.87 -12.57
CA LYS A 89 -1.76 -5.68 -13.41
C LYS A 89 -1.83 -6.75 -14.49
#